data_AF-A0AAX0WLG0-F1
#
_entry.id   AF-A0AAX0WLG0-F1
#
_cell.length_a   1.000
_cell.length_b   1.000
_cell.length_c   1.000
_cell.angle_alpha   90.00
_cell.angle_beta   90.00
_cell.angle_gamma   90.00
#
_symmetry.space_group_name_H-M   'P 1'
#
loop_
_entity.id
_entity.type
_entity.pdbx_description
1 polymer ?
#
loop_
_entity_poly.entity_id
_entity_poly.type
_entity_poly.pdbx_seq_one_letter_code
_entity_poly.pdbx_strand_id
1 'polypeptide(L)'
;MEFINIPTALFSSPEYIGAEPIQRATWISLLAWCCEQENGGIIEGCRSWGMRRWMQTCGVTDQEISVENELYHFDGDNLIVFGYPHEIQETLKTKRKTARENGKLGGRPKKTHVETHTGTDVETEEKPTSVISETNVGTEIGTNVAPYVETYPKTVREGKEGKEGIHPLTPSPCTVEEVEDHLRAAAFAGRVRLTPDQIPDCATAYWGSRDAVNWTRNGIPVTKWQSDAISFATSYAVNHPPPPDNGDPYSNLQEL
;
A
#
# COMPACT_ATOMS: atom_id res chain seq x y z
N MET A 1 1.07 15.65 -9.39
CA MET A 1 2.11 14.61 -9.20
C MET A 1 3.16 14.71 -10.31
N GLU A 2 4.44 14.39 -10.07
CA GLU A 2 5.51 14.47 -11.10
C GLU A 2 5.62 13.19 -11.95
N PHE A 3 5.33 12.04 -11.37
CA PHE A 3 5.26 10.75 -12.03
C PHE A 3 3.97 10.03 -11.66
N ILE A 4 3.49 9.17 -12.54
CA ILE A 4 2.30 8.35 -12.32
C ILE A 4 2.77 6.91 -12.13
N ASN A 5 2.73 6.43 -10.89
CA ASN A 5 2.94 5.02 -10.60
C ASN A 5 1.60 4.31 -10.69
N ILE A 6 1.29 3.75 -11.86
CA ILE A 6 0.11 2.92 -12.03
C ILE A 6 0.44 1.51 -11.52
N PRO A 7 -0.29 1.01 -10.51
CA PRO A 7 -0.16 -0.36 -10.04
C PRO A 7 -0.33 -1.35 -11.19
N THR A 8 0.62 -2.29 -11.34
CA THR A 8 0.53 -3.30 -12.41
C THR A 8 -0.69 -4.20 -12.29
N ALA A 9 -1.23 -4.34 -11.07
CA ALA A 9 -2.46 -5.07 -10.78
C ALA A 9 -3.68 -4.48 -11.52
N LEU A 10 -3.74 -3.15 -11.71
CA LEU A 10 -4.85 -2.50 -12.44
C LEU A 10 -4.95 -2.99 -13.88
N PHE A 11 -3.83 -3.33 -14.52
CA PHE A 11 -3.83 -3.89 -15.89
C PHE A 11 -4.33 -5.35 -15.94
N SER A 12 -4.46 -6.00 -14.78
CA SER A 12 -5.03 -7.34 -14.62
C SER A 12 -6.42 -7.31 -13.99
N SER A 13 -6.95 -6.12 -13.70
CA SER A 13 -8.30 -5.95 -13.13
C SER A 13 -9.38 -6.38 -14.13
N PRO A 14 -10.51 -6.95 -13.67
CA PRO A 14 -11.64 -7.27 -14.52
C PRO A 14 -12.10 -6.08 -15.37
N GLU A 15 -12.10 -4.89 -14.78
CA GLU A 15 -12.52 -3.64 -15.39
C GLU A 15 -11.61 -3.26 -16.58
N TYR A 16 -10.29 -3.43 -16.41
CA TYR A 16 -9.33 -3.18 -17.49
C TYR A 16 -9.36 -4.25 -18.58
N ILE A 17 -9.43 -5.53 -18.19
CA ILE A 17 -9.47 -6.65 -19.13
C ILE A 17 -10.76 -6.61 -19.96
N GLY A 18 -11.88 -6.23 -19.35
CA GLY A 18 -13.18 -6.09 -20.00
C GLY A 18 -13.30 -4.91 -20.96
N ALA A 19 -12.43 -3.90 -20.83
CA ALA A 19 -12.48 -2.70 -21.66
C ALA A 19 -11.87 -2.89 -23.06
N GLU A 20 -12.40 -2.18 -24.04
CA GLU A 20 -11.89 -2.11 -25.41
C GLU A 20 -10.54 -1.36 -25.47
N PRO A 21 -9.68 -1.62 -26.47
CA PRO A 21 -8.39 -0.94 -26.60
C PRO A 21 -8.48 0.59 -26.59
N ILE A 22 -9.52 1.16 -27.23
CA ILE A 22 -9.77 2.60 -27.24
C ILE A 22 -10.12 3.09 -25.83
N GLN A 23 -11.02 2.40 -25.12
CA GLN A 23 -11.39 2.75 -23.73
C GLN A 23 -10.19 2.72 -22.79
N ARG A 24 -9.29 1.74 -22.95
CA ARG A 24 -8.03 1.68 -22.19
C ARG A 24 -7.13 2.88 -22.46
N ALA A 25 -7.00 3.30 -23.72
CA ALA A 25 -6.23 4.49 -24.08
C ALA A 25 -6.85 5.77 -23.53
N THR A 26 -8.17 5.93 -23.66
CA THR A 26 -8.94 7.03 -23.09
C THR A 26 -8.77 7.10 -21.57
N TRP A 27 -8.89 5.96 -20.88
CA TRP A 27 -8.70 5.86 -19.44
C TRP A 27 -7.30 6.31 -19.00
N ILE A 28 -6.23 5.86 -19.67
CA ILE A 28 -4.85 6.27 -19.33
C ILE A 28 -4.69 7.80 -19.45
N SER A 29 -5.23 8.40 -20.51
CA SER A 29 -5.19 9.84 -20.73
C SER A 29 -5.95 10.63 -19.65
N LEU A 30 -7.14 10.16 -19.27
CA LEU A 30 -7.94 10.75 -18.19
C LEU A 30 -7.25 10.62 -16.82
N LEU A 31 -6.72 9.44 -16.52
CA LEU A 31 -6.01 9.15 -15.28
C LEU A 31 -4.77 10.04 -15.14
N ALA A 32 -4.03 10.22 -16.25
CA ALA A 32 -2.86 11.07 -16.27
C ALA A 32 -3.20 12.53 -15.97
N TRP A 33 -4.22 13.07 -16.62
CA TRP A 33 -4.70 14.42 -16.35
C TRP A 33 -5.16 14.58 -14.89
N CYS A 34 -5.93 13.62 -14.37
CA CYS A 34 -6.38 13.67 -12.97
C CYS A 34 -5.20 13.67 -11.98
N CYS A 35 -4.14 12.89 -12.25
CA CYS A 35 -2.94 12.86 -11.40
C CYS A 35 -2.14 14.16 -11.45
N GLU A 36 -2.17 14.85 -12.60
CA GLU A 36 -1.59 16.19 -12.72
C GLU A 36 -2.38 17.20 -11.88
N GLN A 37 -3.71 17.19 -12.00
CA GLN A 37 -4.59 18.11 -11.27
C GLN A 37 -4.75 17.78 -9.78
N GLU A 38 -4.47 16.55 -9.37
CA GLU A 38 -4.65 16.07 -7.99
C GLU A 38 -6.09 16.27 -7.46
N ASN A 39 -7.05 15.97 -8.35
CA ASN A 39 -8.49 16.17 -8.18
C ASN A 39 -9.24 14.92 -7.67
N GLY A 40 -8.53 13.88 -7.23
CA GLY A 40 -9.16 12.67 -6.74
C GLY A 40 -9.77 11.77 -7.83
N GLY A 41 -9.37 11.92 -9.09
CA GLY A 41 -9.93 11.11 -10.18
C GLY A 41 -11.33 11.56 -10.62
N ILE A 42 -11.71 12.79 -10.30
CA ILE A 42 -13.02 13.36 -10.62
C ILE A 42 -12.83 14.61 -11.48
N ILE A 43 -13.40 14.59 -12.68
CA ILE A 43 -13.48 15.76 -13.55
C ILE A 43 -14.84 16.43 -13.33
N GLU A 44 -14.85 17.52 -12.57
CA GLU A 44 -16.09 18.18 -12.18
C GLU A 44 -16.75 18.96 -13.33
N GLY A 45 -18.08 18.90 -13.42
CA GLY A 45 -18.88 19.71 -14.34
C GLY A 45 -18.49 19.53 -15.81
N CYS A 46 -18.13 18.32 -16.21
CA CYS A 46 -17.58 18.02 -17.54
C CYS A 46 -18.55 17.39 -18.53
N ARG A 47 -19.75 16.99 -18.09
CA ARG A 47 -20.76 16.41 -18.98
C ARG A 47 -21.12 17.32 -20.16
N SER A 48 -21.10 18.64 -19.99
CA SER A 48 -21.43 19.60 -21.05
C SER A 48 -20.23 20.04 -21.91
N TRP A 49 -19.05 19.43 -21.72
CA TRP A 49 -17.87 19.79 -22.49
C TRP A 49 -18.00 19.31 -23.94
N GLY A 50 -17.72 20.19 -24.90
CA GLY A 50 -17.61 19.80 -26.31
C GLY A 50 -16.25 19.20 -26.63
N MET A 51 -16.17 18.44 -27.74
CA MET A 51 -14.97 17.82 -28.32
C MET A 51 -13.68 18.62 -28.11
N ARG A 52 -13.67 19.91 -28.48
CA ARG A 52 -12.47 20.76 -28.40
C ARG A 52 -11.90 20.83 -26.97
N ARG A 53 -12.77 20.96 -25.97
CA ARG A 53 -12.35 21.06 -24.57
C ARG A 53 -11.77 19.72 -24.10
N TRP A 54 -12.38 18.60 -24.48
CA TRP A 54 -11.86 17.26 -24.19
C TRP A 54 -10.46 17.04 -24.77
N MET A 55 -10.27 17.37 -26.04
CA MET A 55 -8.98 17.18 -26.71
C MET A 55 -7.88 18.05 -26.10
N GLN A 56 -8.20 19.31 -25.76
CA GLN A 56 -7.21 20.23 -25.18
C GLN A 56 -6.87 19.91 -23.72
N THR A 57 -7.82 19.36 -22.97
CA THR A 57 -7.64 19.10 -21.54
C THR A 57 -7.04 17.72 -21.30
N CYS A 58 -7.59 16.70 -21.94
CA CYS A 58 -7.26 15.30 -21.68
C CYS A 58 -6.74 14.56 -22.90
N GLY A 59 -6.69 15.18 -24.09
CA GLY A 59 -6.22 14.50 -25.31
C GLY A 59 -7.17 13.46 -25.88
N VAL A 60 -8.45 13.51 -25.48
CA VAL A 60 -9.51 12.55 -25.86
C VAL A 60 -10.64 13.26 -26.60
N THR A 61 -11.42 12.49 -27.33
CA THR A 61 -12.60 12.97 -28.07
C THR A 61 -13.87 12.87 -27.22
N ASP A 62 -14.90 13.63 -27.56
CA ASP A 62 -16.21 13.51 -26.91
C ASP A 62 -16.87 12.15 -27.20
N GLN A 63 -16.64 11.59 -28.39
CA GLN A 63 -17.11 10.26 -28.77
C GLN A 63 -16.55 9.17 -27.86
N GLU A 64 -15.23 9.18 -27.58
CA GLU A 64 -14.60 8.23 -26.66
C GLU A 64 -15.17 8.32 -25.24
N ILE A 65 -15.47 9.55 -24.78
CA ILE A 65 -15.99 9.81 -23.43
C ILE A 65 -17.49 9.49 -23.33
N SER A 66 -18.24 9.63 -24.42
CA SER A 66 -19.67 9.33 -24.44
C SER A 66 -20.01 7.85 -24.21
N VAL A 67 -19.05 6.95 -24.39
CA VAL A 67 -19.22 5.52 -24.18
C VAL A 67 -18.81 5.17 -22.74
N GLU A 68 -19.79 5.16 -21.84
CA GLU A 68 -19.59 4.79 -20.44
C GLU A 68 -19.13 3.33 -20.30
N ASN A 69 -18.22 3.09 -19.36
CA ASN A 69 -17.67 1.78 -19.05
C ASN A 69 -17.13 1.74 -17.60
N GLU A 70 -16.53 0.63 -17.21
CA GLU A 70 -16.03 0.43 -15.84
C GLU A 70 -14.77 1.24 -15.52
N LEU A 71 -13.98 1.62 -16.53
CA LEU A 71 -12.76 2.43 -16.35
C LEU A 71 -13.07 3.93 -16.21
N TYR A 72 -14.17 4.40 -16.80
CA TYR A 72 -14.66 5.76 -16.63
C TYR A 72 -16.15 5.83 -16.93
N HIS A 73 -16.87 6.54 -16.08
CA HIS A 73 -18.31 6.77 -16.23
C HIS A 73 -18.67 8.13 -15.65
N PHE A 74 -19.82 8.64 -16.07
CA PHE A 74 -20.35 9.86 -15.47
C PHE A 74 -21.19 9.55 -14.24
N ASP A 75 -20.99 10.33 -13.18
CA ASP A 75 -21.89 10.44 -12.03
C ASP A 75 -22.42 11.87 -11.98
N GLY A 76 -23.71 12.05 -12.28
CA GLY A 76 -24.29 13.37 -12.52
C GLY A 76 -23.52 14.10 -13.62
N ASP A 77 -23.05 15.32 -13.34
CA ASP A 77 -22.27 16.16 -14.27
C ASP A 77 -20.76 15.89 -14.24
N ASN A 78 -20.31 15.00 -13.37
CA ASN A 78 -18.89 14.72 -13.14
C ASN A 78 -18.48 13.42 -13.82
N LEU A 79 -17.24 13.34 -14.29
CA LEU A 79 -16.66 12.10 -14.79
C LEU A 79 -15.77 11.48 -13.70
N ILE A 80 -16.03 10.23 -13.35
CA ILE A 80 -15.26 9.45 -12.40
C ILE A 80 -14.27 8.55 -13.16
N VAL A 81 -13.01 8.55 -12.75
CA VAL A 81 -11.93 7.76 -13.35
C VAL A 81 -11.50 6.65 -12.40
N PHE A 82 -11.63 5.41 -12.85
CA PHE A 82 -11.21 4.20 -12.14
C PHE A 82 -9.70 4.18 -11.88
N GLY A 83 -9.29 3.55 -10.79
CA GLY A 83 -7.88 3.28 -10.49
C GLY A 83 -7.09 4.50 -10.02
N TYR A 84 -7.75 5.62 -9.71
CA TYR A 84 -7.07 6.83 -9.24
C TYR A 84 -6.34 6.58 -7.90
N PRO A 85 -5.05 6.95 -7.77
CA PRO A 85 -4.27 6.66 -6.57
C PRO A 85 -4.50 7.69 -5.45
N HIS A 86 -5.65 7.60 -4.78
CA HIS A 86 -6.04 8.51 -3.68
C HIS A 86 -5.00 8.57 -2.56
N GLU A 87 -4.48 7.42 -2.12
CA GLU A 87 -3.51 7.33 -1.02
C GLU A 87 -2.20 8.05 -1.35
N ILE A 88 -1.73 7.93 -2.60
CA ILE A 88 -0.52 8.60 -3.08
C ILE A 88 -0.74 10.11 -3.06
N GLN A 89 -1.91 10.58 -3.50
CA GLN A 89 -2.27 12.00 -3.46
C GLN A 89 -2.25 12.54 -2.03
N GLU A 90 -2.88 11.85 -1.09
CA GLU A 90 -2.93 12.27 0.32
C GLU A 90 -1.55 12.30 0.96
N THR A 91 -0.73 11.29 0.67
CA THR A 91 0.67 11.23 1.13
C THR A 91 1.46 12.43 0.62
N LEU A 92 1.32 12.78 -0.67
CA LEU A 92 1.98 13.94 -1.27
C LEU A 92 1.44 15.27 -0.73
N LYS A 93 0.14 15.37 -0.45
CA LYS A 93 -0.47 16.55 0.18
C LYS A 93 0.08 16.75 1.59
N THR A 94 0.18 15.67 2.37
CA THR A 94 0.76 15.69 3.72
C THR A 94 2.23 16.10 3.70
N LYS A 95 3.05 15.46 2.85
CA LYS A 95 4.47 15.81 2.69
C LYS A 95 4.66 17.28 2.32
N ARG A 96 3.87 17.81 1.38
CA ARG A 96 3.92 19.23 0.99
C ARG A 96 3.49 20.16 2.12
N LYS A 97 2.47 19.78 2.91
CA LYS A 97 2.04 20.54 4.10
C LYS A 97 3.16 20.61 5.14
N THR A 98 3.73 19.46 5.52
CA THR A 98 4.84 19.38 6.48
C THR A 98 6.08 20.13 5.98
N ALA A 99 6.41 20.02 4.69
CA ALA A 99 7.53 20.77 4.12
C ALA A 99 7.31 22.30 4.18
N ARG A 100 6.07 22.77 3.93
CA ARG A 100 5.72 24.19 4.08
C ARG A 100 5.79 24.65 5.53
N GLU A 101 5.32 23.84 6.48
CA GLU A 101 5.39 24.14 7.91
C GLU A 101 6.84 24.19 8.41
N ASN A 102 7.66 23.19 8.05
CA ASN A 102 9.08 23.14 8.39
C ASN A 102 9.89 24.26 7.70
N GLY A 103 9.54 24.61 6.46
CA GLY A 103 10.14 25.73 5.75
C GLY A 103 9.83 27.08 6.39
N LYS A 104 8.60 27.26 6.92
CA LYS A 104 8.20 28.45 7.69
C LYS A 104 8.92 28.56 9.04
N LEU A 105 9.28 27.43 9.64
CA LEU A 105 10.01 27.38 10.93
C LEU A 105 11.49 27.77 10.83
N GLY A 106 12.00 28.05 9.62
CA GLY A 106 13.24 28.80 9.40
C GLY A 106 14.42 28.33 10.25
N GLY A 107 15.13 27.30 9.82
CA GLY A 107 16.35 26.92 10.50
C GLY A 107 17.17 25.92 9.72
N ARG A 108 18.36 26.35 9.28
CA ARG A 108 19.48 25.43 9.05
C ARG A 108 19.61 24.58 10.32
N PRO A 109 19.57 23.23 10.23
CA PRO A 109 19.78 22.39 11.40
C PRO A 109 21.07 22.82 12.09
N LYS A 110 21.01 23.15 13.39
CA LYS A 110 22.23 23.35 14.18
C LYS A 110 22.97 22.02 14.15
N LYS A 111 24.21 22.01 13.65
CA LYS A 111 25.11 20.86 13.80
C LYS A 111 25.28 20.62 15.30
N THR A 112 24.63 19.59 15.84
CA THR A 112 24.98 19.04 17.15
C THR A 112 26.34 18.39 16.98
N HIS A 113 27.38 19.08 17.42
CA HIS A 113 28.70 18.50 17.58
C HIS A 113 28.60 17.51 18.75
N VAL A 114 28.53 16.21 18.44
CA VAL A 114 28.73 15.18 19.45
C VAL A 114 30.23 15.15 19.73
N GLU A 115 30.62 15.83 20.81
CA GLU A 115 31.99 15.78 21.35
C GLU A 115 32.25 14.38 21.91
N THR A 116 32.98 13.56 21.16
CA THR A 116 33.74 12.44 21.73
C THR A 116 35.13 12.97 22.03
N HIS A 117 35.43 13.12 23.32
CA HIS A 117 36.75 13.49 23.81
C HIS A 117 37.79 12.40 23.51
N THR A 118 38.82 12.73 22.74
CA THR A 118 40.20 12.24 22.91
C THR A 118 41.14 13.29 22.32
N GLY A 119 41.96 13.91 23.17
CA GLY A 119 42.80 15.05 22.81
C GLY A 119 44.07 14.69 22.04
N THR A 120 44.75 15.72 21.50
CA THR A 120 46.12 16.17 21.83
C THR A 120 46.51 17.28 20.84
N ASP A 121 47.15 18.34 21.35
CA ASP A 121 47.46 19.64 20.73
C ASP A 121 48.42 19.62 19.52
N VAL A 122 48.34 20.66 18.67
CA VAL A 122 49.36 21.73 18.44
C VAL A 122 49.07 22.51 17.12
N GLU A 123 49.00 23.85 17.20
CA GLU A 123 48.90 24.88 16.14
C GLU A 123 50.13 24.87 15.18
N THR A 124 50.11 25.31 13.90
CA THR A 124 50.02 26.72 13.45
C THR A 124 50.07 26.82 11.90
N GLU A 125 49.24 27.73 11.35
CA GLU A 125 49.22 28.52 10.08
C GLU A 125 49.83 28.07 8.72
N GLU A 126 49.04 28.11 7.63
CA GLU A 126 48.97 29.20 6.61
C GLU A 126 48.02 28.84 5.41
N LYS A 127 47.60 29.84 4.64
CA LYS A 127 46.58 29.88 3.56
C LYS A 127 47.28 30.19 2.20
N PRO A 128 46.64 30.21 0.98
CA PRO A 128 45.74 29.30 0.22
C PRO A 128 46.32 28.84 -1.17
N THR A 129 45.58 27.95 -1.88
CA THR A 129 45.19 27.99 -3.33
C THR A 129 45.49 26.73 -4.17
N SER A 130 44.52 26.39 -5.02
CA SER A 130 44.52 25.57 -6.26
C SER A 130 44.03 24.12 -6.17
N VAL A 131 42.82 23.80 -6.69
CA VAL A 131 42.49 23.17 -8.01
C VAL A 131 43.32 21.88 -8.23
N ILE A 132 42.81 20.66 -8.46
CA ILE A 132 41.90 20.16 -9.50
C ILE A 132 41.40 18.72 -9.12
N SER A 133 40.12 18.46 -9.40
CA SER A 133 39.39 17.20 -9.69
C SER A 133 39.81 15.85 -9.09
N GLU A 134 38.86 15.21 -8.40
CA GLU A 134 38.55 13.79 -8.64
C GLU A 134 37.03 13.60 -8.70
N THR A 135 36.60 13.06 -9.84
CA THR A 135 35.24 12.71 -10.20
C THR A 135 34.79 11.50 -9.39
N ASN A 136 33.74 11.62 -8.57
CA ASN A 136 33.02 10.46 -8.07
C ASN A 136 31.57 10.52 -8.57
N VAL A 137 31.32 9.70 -9.59
CA VAL A 137 30.00 9.32 -10.08
C VAL A 137 29.32 8.50 -8.98
N GLY A 138 28.32 9.09 -8.32
CA GLY A 138 27.44 8.43 -7.37
C GLY A 138 26.01 8.43 -7.92
N THR A 139 25.62 7.31 -8.52
CA THR A 139 24.29 7.01 -9.02
C THR A 139 23.30 6.90 -7.86
N GLU A 140 22.47 7.92 -7.65
CA GLU A 140 21.29 7.83 -6.78
C GLU A 140 20.07 7.42 -7.63
N ILE A 141 19.75 6.11 -7.64
CA ILE A 141 18.46 5.62 -8.11
C ILE A 141 17.58 5.42 -6.88
N GLY A 142 16.74 6.42 -6.61
CA GLY A 142 15.69 6.36 -5.60
C GLY A 142 14.65 5.31 -5.98
N THR A 143 14.67 4.17 -5.28
CA THR A 143 13.63 3.14 -5.41
C THR A 143 12.69 3.24 -4.21
N ASN A 144 11.53 3.88 -4.37
CA ASN A 144 10.45 3.83 -3.39
C ASN A 144 9.16 3.39 -4.10
N VAL A 145 8.94 2.07 -4.10
CA VAL A 145 7.70 1.45 -4.58
C VAL A 145 6.76 1.30 -3.39
N ALA A 146 5.68 2.06 -3.37
CA ALA A 146 4.57 1.89 -2.44
C ALA A 146 3.69 0.70 -2.90
N PRO A 147 3.25 -0.20 -2.00
CA PRO A 147 2.34 -1.26 -2.37
C PRO A 147 0.90 -0.73 -2.39
N TYR A 148 0.29 -0.72 -3.57
CA TYR A 148 -1.14 -0.45 -3.79
C TYR A 148 -1.98 -1.68 -3.42
N VAL A 149 -3.08 -1.48 -2.69
CA VAL A 149 -4.10 -2.51 -2.40
C VAL A 149 -5.34 -2.15 -3.22
N GLU A 150 -5.77 -3.10 -4.05
CA GLU A 150 -6.87 -2.99 -5.00
C GLU A 150 -8.19 -3.42 -4.32
N THR A 151 -9.20 -2.55 -4.31
CA THR A 151 -10.56 -2.91 -3.88
C THR A 151 -11.57 -2.36 -4.89
N TYR A 152 -12.16 -3.26 -5.68
CA TYR A 152 -13.43 -3.04 -6.39
C TYR A 152 -14.42 -4.17 -6.08
N PRO A 153 -15.72 -3.85 -5.99
CA PRO A 153 -16.73 -4.78 -5.49
C PRO A 153 -17.17 -5.76 -6.58
N LYS A 154 -17.01 -7.05 -6.29
CA LYS A 154 -17.51 -8.14 -7.12
C LYS A 154 -18.99 -8.38 -6.82
N THR A 155 -19.89 -8.06 -7.75
CA THR A 155 -21.30 -8.47 -7.69
C THR A 155 -21.41 -9.98 -7.87
N VAL A 156 -22.04 -10.69 -6.92
CA VAL A 156 -22.48 -12.08 -7.09
C VAL A 156 -23.94 -12.23 -6.66
N ARG A 157 -24.62 -13.07 -7.43
CA ARG A 157 -26.03 -13.38 -7.54
C ARG A 157 -26.65 -13.98 -6.26
N GLU A 158 -27.97 -13.83 -6.17
CA GLU A 158 -28.92 -14.28 -5.16
C GLU A 158 -28.77 -15.74 -4.67
N GLY A 159 -29.13 -15.97 -3.40
CA GLY A 159 -29.45 -17.30 -2.87
C GLY A 159 -29.68 -17.42 -1.35
N LYS A 160 -30.90 -17.04 -0.89
CA LYS A 160 -31.70 -17.59 0.24
C LYS A 160 -31.25 -17.53 1.73
N GLU A 161 -32.00 -16.69 2.46
CA GLU A 161 -32.76 -16.88 3.74
C GLU A 161 -32.10 -17.46 5.02
N GLY A 162 -32.17 -16.68 6.12
CA GLY A 162 -32.15 -17.23 7.50
C GLY A 162 -31.79 -16.31 8.68
N LYS A 163 -32.70 -15.39 9.07
CA LYS A 163 -32.98 -14.79 10.42
C LYS A 163 -31.87 -14.18 11.33
N GLU A 164 -31.98 -12.85 11.44
CA GLU A 164 -31.97 -11.96 12.63
C GLU A 164 -30.96 -12.14 13.77
N GLY A 165 -30.04 -11.16 13.84
CA GLY A 165 -29.38 -10.68 15.06
C GLY A 165 -28.59 -9.41 14.74
N ILE A 166 -29.05 -8.24 15.20
CA ILE A 166 -28.42 -6.94 14.95
C ILE A 166 -27.09 -6.86 15.72
N HIS A 167 -25.98 -6.92 15.00
CA HIS A 167 -24.67 -6.44 15.46
C HIS A 167 -23.98 -5.65 14.32
N PRO A 168 -23.16 -4.63 14.63
CA PRO A 168 -22.74 -3.60 13.68
C PRO A 168 -21.96 -4.16 12.49
N LEU A 169 -22.38 -3.75 11.29
CA LEU A 169 -21.76 -4.07 10.01
C LEU A 169 -20.36 -3.44 9.90
N THR A 170 -19.35 -4.22 10.26
CA THR A 170 -18.00 -4.19 9.67
C THR A 170 -17.44 -5.62 9.74
N PRO A 171 -17.20 -6.31 8.61
CA PRO A 171 -16.61 -7.63 8.66
C PRO A 171 -15.14 -7.49 9.07
N SER A 172 -14.78 -8.05 10.24
CA SER A 172 -13.37 -8.31 10.57
C SER A 172 -12.77 -9.21 9.47
N PRO A 173 -11.49 -9.02 9.09
CA PRO A 173 -10.93 -9.62 7.88
C PRO A 173 -10.65 -11.14 7.94
N CYS A 174 -10.93 -11.82 9.06
CA CYS A 174 -10.93 -13.30 9.19
C CYS A 174 -11.42 -13.78 10.57
N THR A 175 -11.82 -15.05 10.65
CA THR A 175 -12.14 -15.82 11.88
C THR A 175 -10.87 -16.43 12.51
N VAL A 176 -10.95 -16.88 13.77
CA VAL A 176 -9.80 -17.52 14.46
C VAL A 176 -9.41 -18.82 13.76
N GLU A 177 -10.39 -19.56 13.27
CA GLU A 177 -10.24 -20.82 12.54
C GLU A 177 -9.47 -20.62 11.22
N GLU A 178 -9.77 -19.55 10.47
CA GLU A 178 -9.01 -19.20 9.26
C GLU A 178 -7.55 -18.84 9.56
N VAL A 179 -7.30 -18.19 10.70
CA VAL A 179 -5.93 -17.90 11.16
C VAL A 179 -5.21 -19.19 11.52
N GLU A 180 -5.88 -20.11 12.21
CA GLU A 180 -5.33 -21.42 12.56
C GLU A 180 -4.94 -22.22 11.32
N ASP A 181 -5.84 -22.34 10.34
CA ASP A 181 -5.60 -23.05 9.08
C ASP A 181 -4.43 -22.46 8.30
N HIS A 182 -4.35 -21.12 8.26
CA HIS A 182 -3.25 -20.42 7.61
C HIS A 182 -1.90 -20.70 8.30
N LEU A 183 -1.86 -20.63 9.64
CA LEU A 183 -0.65 -20.90 10.41
C LEU A 183 -0.24 -22.37 10.34
N ARG A 184 -1.20 -23.29 10.30
CA ARG A 184 -0.96 -24.73 10.10
C ARG A 184 -0.33 -25.00 8.74
N ALA A 185 -0.85 -24.40 7.67
CA ALA A 185 -0.25 -24.49 6.34
C ALA A 185 1.15 -23.85 6.29
N ALA A 186 1.35 -22.72 6.97
CA ALA A 186 2.64 -22.05 7.03
C ALA A 186 3.70 -22.85 7.82
N ALA A 187 3.31 -23.51 8.90
CA ALA A 187 4.18 -24.39 9.69
C ALA A 187 4.55 -25.65 8.89
N PHE A 188 3.59 -26.28 8.22
CA PHE A 188 3.84 -27.41 7.33
C PHE A 188 4.78 -27.05 6.18
N ALA A 189 4.66 -25.83 5.63
CA ALA A 189 5.57 -25.30 4.61
C ALA A 189 6.93 -24.83 5.16
N GLY A 190 7.21 -25.01 6.46
CA GLY A 190 8.46 -24.61 7.11
C GLY A 190 8.67 -23.10 7.23
N ARG A 191 7.62 -22.29 7.04
CA ARG A 191 7.69 -20.82 7.10
C ARG A 191 7.65 -20.28 8.52
N VAL A 192 7.10 -21.06 9.46
CA VAL A 192 7.05 -20.73 10.89
C VAL A 192 7.39 -21.99 11.69
N ARG A 193 8.14 -21.84 12.77
CA ARG A 193 8.53 -22.94 13.66
C ARG A 193 7.56 -23.09 14.84
N LEU A 194 6.32 -23.51 14.57
CA LEU A 194 5.32 -23.86 15.58
C LEU A 194 5.05 -25.36 15.59
N THR A 195 4.91 -25.97 16.78
CA THR A 195 4.39 -27.34 16.90
C THR A 195 2.88 -27.37 16.63
N PRO A 196 2.32 -28.51 16.18
CA PRO A 196 0.87 -28.66 15.94
C PRO A 196 -0.01 -28.15 17.09
N ASP A 197 0.43 -28.41 18.32
CA ASP A 197 -0.20 -28.05 19.59
C ASP A 197 -0.08 -26.55 19.92
N GLN A 198 0.90 -25.82 19.37
CA GLN A 198 1.07 -24.38 19.57
C GLN A 198 0.28 -23.52 18.57
N ILE A 199 -0.19 -24.10 17.47
CA ILE A 199 -0.86 -23.36 16.39
C ILE A 199 -2.21 -22.77 16.84
N PRO A 200 -3.11 -23.51 17.51
CA PRO A 200 -4.39 -22.96 17.98
C PRO A 200 -4.21 -21.82 19.01
N ASP A 201 -3.27 -21.98 19.93
CA ASP A 201 -2.94 -20.96 20.94
C ASP A 201 -2.36 -19.70 20.30
N CYS A 202 -1.48 -19.87 19.31
CA CYS A 202 -0.90 -18.76 18.55
C CYS A 202 -1.96 -18.02 17.71
N ALA A 203 -2.89 -18.74 17.09
CA ALA A 203 -3.98 -18.16 16.30
C ALA A 203 -4.92 -17.32 17.18
N THR A 204 -5.31 -17.87 18.35
CA THR A 204 -6.15 -17.18 19.32
C THR A 204 -5.45 -15.93 19.88
N ALA A 205 -4.17 -16.03 20.24
CA ALA A 205 -3.38 -14.91 20.74
C ALA A 205 -3.20 -13.81 19.68
N TYR A 206 -2.97 -14.19 18.42
CA TYR A 206 -2.90 -13.25 17.30
C TYR A 206 -4.22 -12.49 17.14
N TRP A 207 -5.32 -13.24 17.04
CA TRP A 207 -6.63 -12.67 16.77
C TRP A 207 -7.06 -11.71 17.89
N GLY A 208 -6.91 -12.12 19.16
CA GLY A 208 -7.19 -11.25 20.31
C GLY A 208 -6.27 -10.02 20.37
N SER A 209 -4.99 -10.16 20.01
CA SER A 209 -4.05 -9.03 19.94
C SER A 209 -4.44 -8.01 18.87
N ARG A 210 -5.06 -8.45 17.76
CA ARG A 210 -5.53 -7.58 16.68
C ARG A 210 -6.90 -6.98 16.93
N ASP A 211 -7.81 -7.76 17.49
CA ASP A 211 -9.14 -7.28 17.86
C ASP A 211 -9.05 -6.15 18.90
N ALA A 212 -8.18 -6.30 19.91
CA ALA A 212 -7.95 -5.28 20.95
C ALA A 212 -7.44 -3.92 20.42
N VAL A 213 -6.87 -3.88 19.22
CA VAL A 213 -6.35 -2.65 18.58
C VAL A 213 -7.13 -2.27 17.33
N ASN A 214 -8.39 -2.73 17.21
CA ASN A 214 -9.27 -2.51 16.07
C ASN A 214 -8.63 -2.87 14.73
N TRP A 215 -7.85 -3.97 14.71
CA TRP A 215 -7.13 -4.42 13.53
C TRP A 215 -6.19 -3.35 12.94
N THR A 216 -5.57 -2.54 13.79
CA THR A 216 -4.56 -1.56 13.38
C THR A 216 -3.18 -1.86 13.96
N ARG A 217 -2.13 -1.57 13.20
CA ARG A 217 -0.73 -1.64 13.62
C ARG A 217 -0.09 -0.29 13.37
N ASN A 218 0.33 0.39 14.43
CA ASN A 218 0.86 1.77 14.37
C ASN A 218 -0.11 2.75 13.68
N GLY A 219 -1.43 2.57 13.89
CA GLY A 219 -2.47 3.38 13.25
C GLY A 219 -2.79 3.01 11.80
N ILE A 220 -2.15 1.97 11.24
CA ILE A 220 -2.41 1.47 9.88
C ILE A 220 -3.30 0.21 9.97
N PRO A 221 -4.44 0.13 9.25
CA PRO A 221 -5.25 -1.07 9.22
C PRO A 221 -4.47 -2.30 8.70
N VAL A 222 -4.63 -3.44 9.37
CA VAL A 222 -4.05 -4.72 8.99
C VAL A 222 -4.88 -5.29 7.84
N THR A 223 -4.47 -5.00 6.61
CA THR A 223 -5.15 -5.47 5.38
C THR A 223 -4.61 -6.80 4.86
N LYS A 224 -3.38 -7.18 5.23
CA LYS A 224 -2.73 -8.46 4.90
C LYS A 224 -2.52 -9.28 6.17
N TRP A 225 -3.62 -9.73 6.77
CA TRP A 225 -3.59 -10.43 8.04
C TRP A 225 -2.74 -11.71 7.98
N GLN A 226 -2.64 -12.39 6.85
CA GLN A 226 -1.83 -13.61 6.69
C GLN A 226 -0.34 -13.36 6.95
N SER A 227 0.23 -12.32 6.34
CA SER A 227 1.64 -11.96 6.53
C SER A 227 1.92 -11.43 7.94
N ASP A 228 0.96 -10.69 8.49
CA ASP A 228 1.04 -10.17 9.85
C ASP A 228 0.90 -11.29 10.89
N ALA A 229 0.05 -12.29 10.66
CA ALA A 229 -0.08 -13.51 11.45
C ALA A 229 1.20 -14.34 11.42
N ILE A 230 1.84 -14.51 10.26
CA ILE A 230 3.16 -15.18 10.16
C ILE A 230 4.23 -14.42 10.97
N SER A 231 4.24 -13.09 10.89
CA SER A 231 5.20 -12.26 11.64
C SER A 231 4.99 -12.35 13.16
N PHE A 232 3.72 -12.35 13.58
CA PHE A 232 3.33 -12.57 14.97
C PHE A 232 3.73 -13.97 15.42
N ALA A 233 3.43 -15.00 14.64
CA ALA A 233 3.74 -16.40 14.92
C ALA A 233 5.25 -16.67 15.01
N THR A 234 6.05 -15.97 14.20
CA THR A 234 7.52 -16.01 14.29
C THR A 234 7.98 -15.45 15.64
N SER A 235 7.41 -14.32 16.08
CA SER A 235 7.72 -13.73 17.38
C SER A 235 7.19 -14.58 18.54
N TYR A 236 6.04 -15.22 18.35
CA TYR A 236 5.41 -16.12 19.30
C TYR A 236 6.27 -17.37 19.54
N ALA A 237 6.79 -18.00 18.48
CA ALA A 237 7.66 -19.16 18.54
C ALA A 237 9.00 -18.88 19.27
N VAL A 238 9.53 -17.66 19.17
CA VAL A 238 10.73 -17.26 19.92
C VAL A 238 10.47 -17.22 21.43
N ASN A 239 9.25 -16.84 21.83
CA ASN A 239 8.84 -16.79 23.23
C ASN A 239 8.31 -18.12 23.77
N HIS A 240 7.96 -19.05 22.87
CA HIS A 240 7.45 -20.39 23.19
C HIS A 240 8.27 -21.44 22.42
N PRO A 241 9.56 -21.62 22.76
CA PRO A 241 10.42 -22.54 22.03
C PRO A 241 9.88 -23.97 22.13
N PRO A 242 9.95 -24.75 21.04
CA PRO A 242 9.54 -26.15 21.08
C PRO A 242 10.41 -26.93 22.08
N PRO A 243 9.86 -27.98 22.71
CA PRO A 243 10.64 -28.84 23.59
C PRO A 243 11.86 -29.44 22.84
N PRO A 244 12.98 -29.68 23.54
CA PRO A 244 14.21 -30.16 22.90
C PRO A 244 13.97 -31.47 22.14
N ASP A 245 14.34 -31.39 20.86
CA ASP A 245 14.33 -32.36 19.77
C ASP A 245 13.99 -33.82 20.13
N ASN A 246 12.85 -34.27 19.59
CA ASN A 246 12.62 -35.66 19.23
C ASN A 246 11.87 -35.69 17.89
N GLY A 247 12.56 -35.30 16.82
CA GLY A 247 12.11 -35.52 15.45
C GLY A 247 11.08 -34.52 14.92
N ASP A 248 11.01 -34.44 13.60
CA ASP A 248 10.09 -33.55 12.88
C ASP A 248 8.62 -33.89 13.21
N PRO A 249 7.88 -32.99 13.90
CA PRO A 249 6.52 -33.26 14.36
C PRO A 249 5.52 -33.41 13.21
N TYR A 250 5.89 -33.07 11.97
CA TYR A 250 5.02 -33.18 10.79
C TYR A 250 5.29 -34.44 9.96
N SER A 251 6.29 -35.26 10.30
CA SER A 251 6.61 -36.48 9.55
C SER A 251 5.50 -37.55 9.56
N ASN A 252 4.55 -37.51 10.51
CA ASN A 252 3.45 -38.48 10.61
C ASN A 252 2.17 -38.08 9.86
N LEU A 253 2.13 -36.89 9.22
CA LEU A 253 0.93 -36.40 8.51
C LEU A 253 0.93 -36.71 7.00
N GLN A 254 1.91 -37.48 6.53
CA GLN A 254 2.10 -37.80 5.11
C GLN A 254 1.45 -39.13 4.66
N GLU A 255 0.71 -39.81 5.55
CA GLU A 255 0.05 -41.10 5.27
C GLU A 255 -1.50 -41.09 5.34
N LEU A 256 -2.18 -39.95 5.17
CA LEU A 256 -3.65 -39.88 5.10
C LEU A 256 -4.17 -39.23 3.82
#